data_AF-A0A6A3TRD3-F1
#
_entry.id   AF-A0A6A3TRD3-F1
#
_cell.length_a   1.000
_cell.length_b   1.000
_cell.length_c   1.000
_cell.angle_alpha   90.00
_cell.angle_beta   90.00
_cell.angle_gamma   90.00
#
_symmetry.space_group_name_H-M   'P 1'
#
loop_
_entity.id
_entity.type
_entity.pdbx_description
1 polymer ?
#
loop_
_entity_poly.entity_id
_entity_poly.type
_entity_poly.pdbx_seq_one_letter_code
_entity_poly.pdbx_strand_id
1 'polypeptide(L)'
;MGRIVGTEQLLKVYKCAQSIGAGFLGTAYELLLHNVVHGASAKGESVVLKTQQGSEFDRIEIRVPHVNSSGEDEETCYACLATLNKDTYWYPAYPFFPFIDAVTMCKVFSSTSGHSKTVVAYIQVTTQKEKKFKPDRLKRLNEEIYKNPQLKDLKRAFVVVGPDSNVCKTFHLRDAPDQGAFLTVVSCFDPDLL
;
A
#
# COMPACT_ATOMS: atom_id res chain seq x y z
N MET A 1 2.63 -8.50 24.37
CA MET A 1 3.70 -7.98 23.48
C MET A 1 4.13 -9.10 22.55
N GLY A 2 3.62 -9.12 21.32
CA GLY A 2 4.04 -10.10 20.30
C GLY A 2 5.46 -9.81 19.85
N ARG A 3 6.29 -10.85 19.68
CA ARG A 3 7.63 -10.71 19.09
C ARG A 3 7.46 -10.14 17.68
N ILE A 4 8.15 -9.04 17.36
CA ILE A 4 8.29 -8.59 15.98
C ILE A 4 8.98 -9.73 15.24
N VAL A 5 8.24 -10.42 14.38
CA VAL A 5 8.78 -11.48 13.55
C VAL A 5 9.74 -10.81 12.55
N GLY A 6 11.01 -11.21 12.57
CA GLY A 6 12.01 -10.62 11.67
C GLY A 6 11.63 -10.80 10.19
N THR A 7 12.04 -9.87 9.33
CA THR A 7 11.74 -9.88 7.89
C THR A 7 12.10 -11.21 7.23
N GLU A 8 13.23 -11.82 7.59
CA GLU A 8 13.65 -13.13 7.10
C GLU A 8 12.63 -14.25 7.42
N GLN A 9 12.02 -14.21 8.61
CA GLN A 9 11.05 -15.22 9.01
C GLN A 9 9.74 -15.04 8.25
N LEU A 10 9.28 -13.80 8.03
CA LEU A 10 8.11 -13.54 7.17
C LEU A 10 8.39 -13.91 5.71
N LEU A 11 9.61 -13.68 5.22
CA LEU A 11 10.01 -14.11 3.88
C LEU A 11 9.96 -15.64 3.74
N LYS A 12 10.41 -16.39 4.75
CA LYS A 12 10.27 -17.86 4.78
C LYS A 12 8.81 -18.30 4.75
N VAL A 13 7.93 -17.62 5.50
CA VAL A 13 6.49 -17.91 5.51
C VAL A 13 5.87 -17.63 4.13
N TYR A 14 6.21 -16.49 3.50
CA TYR A 14 5.78 -16.16 2.14
C TYR A 14 6.23 -17.21 1.13
N LYS A 15 7.52 -17.58 1.12
CA LYS A 15 8.07 -18.61 0.22
C LYS A 15 7.42 -19.98 0.42
N CYS A 16 7.18 -20.37 1.67
CA CYS A 16 6.43 -21.58 1.99
C CYS A 16 5.00 -21.52 1.41
N ALA A 17 4.26 -20.44 1.69
CA ALA A 17 2.91 -20.23 1.18
C ALA A 17 2.85 -20.28 -0.35
N GLN A 18 3.83 -19.68 -1.02
CA GLN A 18 3.94 -19.69 -2.48
C GLN A 18 4.18 -21.11 -3.00
N SER A 19 5.13 -21.84 -2.41
CA SER A 19 5.50 -23.19 -2.86
C SER A 19 4.38 -24.22 -2.77
N ILE A 20 3.49 -24.08 -1.78
CA ILE A 20 2.37 -25.01 -1.56
C ILE A 20 1.04 -24.50 -2.11
N GLY A 21 1.03 -23.33 -2.77
CA GLY A 21 -0.19 -22.70 -3.25
C GLY A 21 -1.20 -22.38 -2.13
N ALA A 22 -0.70 -21.93 -0.97
CA ALA A 22 -1.53 -21.75 0.21
C ALA A 22 -2.57 -20.63 0.04
N GLY A 23 -3.78 -20.85 0.57
CA GLY A 23 -4.83 -19.83 0.59
C GLY A 23 -4.47 -18.55 1.35
N PHE A 24 -3.46 -18.60 2.23
CA PHE A 24 -2.98 -17.45 3.00
C PHE A 24 -1.80 -16.69 2.35
N LEU A 25 -1.43 -17.01 1.10
CA LEU A 25 -0.33 -16.36 0.38
C LEU A 25 -0.46 -14.83 0.34
N GLY A 26 -1.68 -14.32 0.10
CA GLY A 26 -1.95 -12.88 0.09
C GLY A 26 -1.63 -12.21 1.42
N THR A 27 -2.11 -12.79 2.53
CA THR A 27 -1.85 -12.31 3.88
C THR A 27 -0.36 -12.38 4.25
N ALA A 28 0.34 -13.46 3.85
CA ALA A 28 1.78 -13.57 4.09
C ALA A 28 2.57 -12.46 3.37
N TYR A 29 2.17 -12.13 2.14
CA TYR A 29 2.78 -11.07 1.35
C TYR A 29 2.48 -9.67 1.92
N GLU A 30 1.25 -9.43 2.36
CA GLU A 30 0.84 -8.19 3.02
C GLU A 30 1.64 -7.93 4.31
N LEU A 31 1.73 -8.93 5.19
CA LEU A 31 2.51 -8.85 6.42
C LEU A 31 4.00 -8.59 6.15
N LEU A 32 4.54 -9.17 5.08
CA LEU A 32 5.92 -8.95 4.67
C LEU A 32 6.14 -7.48 4.27
N LEU A 33 5.23 -6.89 3.48
CA LEU A 33 5.32 -5.48 3.08
C LEU A 33 5.29 -4.55 4.30
N HIS A 34 4.33 -4.74 5.22
CA HIS A 34 4.22 -3.93 6.44
C HIS A 34 5.51 -4.00 7.28
N ASN A 35 6.10 -5.19 7.41
CA ASN A 35 7.35 -5.37 8.15
C ASN A 35 8.55 -4.74 7.46
N VAL A 36 8.62 -4.76 6.13
CA VAL A 36 9.67 -4.08 5.36
C VAL A 36 9.60 -2.57 5.56
N VAL A 37 8.39 -1.99 5.53
CA VAL A 37 8.19 -0.56 5.84
C VAL A 37 8.57 -0.25 7.28
N HIS A 38 8.19 -1.10 8.24
CA HIS A 38 8.59 -0.95 9.64
C HIS A 38 10.12 -1.00 9.81
N GLY A 39 10.80 -1.94 9.15
CA GLY A 39 12.25 -2.07 9.17
C GLY A 39 12.97 -0.87 8.57
N ALA A 40 12.49 -0.35 7.43
CA ALA A 40 13.02 0.85 6.79
C ALA A 40 12.82 2.09 7.67
N SER A 41 11.64 2.24 8.27
CA SER A 41 11.32 3.33 9.19
C SER A 41 12.27 3.36 10.39
N ALA A 42 12.52 2.21 11.03
CA ALA A 42 13.45 2.09 12.15
C ALA A 42 14.90 2.47 11.80
N LYS A 43 15.28 2.37 10.52
CA LYS A 43 16.61 2.73 10.01
C LYS A 43 16.66 4.15 9.40
N GLY A 44 15.52 4.83 9.29
CA GLY A 44 15.43 6.12 8.58
C GLY A 44 15.59 6.02 7.06
N GLU A 45 15.43 4.82 6.50
CA GLU A 45 15.52 4.47 5.08
C GLU A 45 14.15 4.61 4.38
N SER A 46 14.14 4.50 3.06
CA SER A 46 12.92 4.49 2.26
C SER A 46 12.64 3.14 1.61
N VAL A 47 11.36 2.81 1.48
CA VAL A 47 10.89 1.68 0.66
C VAL A 47 10.52 2.21 -0.71
N VAL A 48 11.11 1.62 -1.75
CA VAL A 48 10.87 2.00 -3.14
C VAL A 48 10.03 0.93 -3.84
N LEU A 49 8.83 1.31 -4.28
CA LEU A 49 7.96 0.49 -5.11
C LEU A 49 8.15 0.90 -6.57
N LYS A 50 8.60 -0.03 -7.42
CA LYS A 50 8.78 0.23 -8.85
C LYS A 50 7.44 0.13 -9.54
N THR A 51 7.12 1.08 -10.41
CA THR A 51 5.86 1.05 -11.18
C THR A 51 6.01 0.19 -12.44
N GLN A 52 4.89 -0.12 -13.08
CA GLN A 52 4.90 -0.77 -14.38
C GLN A 52 5.52 0.12 -15.47
N GLN A 53 6.30 -0.48 -16.36
CA GLN A 53 6.86 0.19 -17.52
C GLN A 53 5.76 0.84 -18.37
N GLY A 54 5.95 2.11 -18.75
CA GLY A 54 4.95 2.90 -19.48
C GLY A 54 3.96 3.67 -18.60
N SER A 55 4.05 3.56 -17.27
CA SER A 55 3.29 4.41 -16.34
C SER A 55 3.80 5.86 -16.34
N GLU A 56 2.92 6.81 -16.00
CA GLU A 56 3.27 8.23 -15.76
C GLU A 56 4.37 8.39 -14.71
N PHE A 57 4.38 7.48 -13.73
CA PHE A 57 5.34 7.45 -12.63
C PHE A 57 6.30 6.29 -12.79
N ASP A 58 7.56 6.44 -12.39
CA ASP A 58 8.60 5.38 -12.46
C ASP A 58 8.75 4.64 -11.12
N ARG A 59 8.53 5.34 -10.01
CA ARG A 59 8.57 4.78 -8.67
C ARG A 59 7.74 5.55 -7.66
N ILE A 60 7.38 4.85 -6.59
CA ILE A 60 6.79 5.38 -5.37
C ILE A 60 7.82 5.19 -4.26
N GLU A 61 8.10 6.25 -3.50
CA GLU A 61 8.99 6.21 -2.36
C GLU A 61 8.21 6.47 -1.07
N ILE A 62 8.16 5.46 -0.20
CA ILE A 62 7.58 5.53 1.13
C ILE A 62 8.72 5.79 2.12
N ARG A 63 8.71 6.98 2.73
CA ARG A 63 9.66 7.36 3.76
C ARG A 63 8.92 7.99 4.93
N VAL A 64 8.79 7.24 6.01
CA VAL A 64 8.03 7.64 7.20
C VAL A 64 8.83 7.39 8.48
N PRO A 65 8.79 8.30 9.46
CA PRO A 65 9.37 8.06 10.79
C PRO A 65 8.51 7.14 11.67
N HIS A 66 7.22 6.96 11.35
CA HIS A 66 6.31 6.19 12.17
C HIS A 66 5.53 5.15 11.36
N VAL A 67 5.38 3.96 11.95
CA VAL A 67 4.53 2.88 11.44
C VAL A 67 3.56 2.51 12.55
N ASN A 68 2.26 2.50 12.23
CA ASN A 68 1.22 2.24 13.22
C ASN A 68 0.17 1.25 12.70
N SER A 69 -0.25 0.34 13.58
CA SER A 69 -1.37 -0.56 13.33
C SER A 69 -2.48 -0.28 14.34
N SER A 70 -3.66 0.10 13.86
CA SER A 70 -4.78 0.44 14.74
C SER A 70 -6.13 0.28 14.04
N GLY A 71 -7.22 0.35 14.82
CA GLY A 71 -8.59 0.11 14.36
C GLY A 71 -8.95 -1.36 14.51
N GLU A 72 -9.70 -1.68 15.56
CA GLU A 72 -10.08 -3.06 15.93
C GLU A 72 -11.31 -3.54 15.16
N ASP A 73 -12.03 -2.61 14.54
CA ASP A 73 -13.19 -2.84 13.68
C ASP A 73 -13.19 -1.85 12.49
N GLU A 74 -14.20 -1.96 11.62
CA GLU A 74 -14.30 -1.12 10.43
C GLU A 74 -14.46 0.39 10.77
N GLU A 75 -15.31 0.74 11.74
CA GLU A 75 -15.59 2.14 12.10
C GLU A 75 -14.35 2.81 12.72
N THR A 76 -13.67 2.11 13.62
CA THR A 76 -12.44 2.58 14.24
C THR A 76 -11.30 2.73 13.24
N CYS A 77 -11.22 1.88 12.21
CA CYS A 77 -10.29 2.08 11.08
C CYS A 77 -10.56 3.41 10.35
N TYR A 78 -11.82 3.72 10.04
CA TYR A 78 -12.18 5.00 9.42
C TYR A 78 -11.85 6.21 10.33
N ALA A 79 -12.12 6.10 11.63
CA ALA A 79 -11.75 7.14 12.60
C ALA A 79 -10.22 7.38 12.68
N CYS A 80 -9.41 6.32 12.52
CA CYS A 80 -7.95 6.44 12.47
C CYS A 80 -7.51 7.29 11.26
N LEU A 81 -8.17 7.16 10.10
CA LEU A 81 -7.82 7.94 8.90
C LEU A 81 -8.08 9.44 9.07
N ALA A 82 -9.17 9.81 9.74
CA ALA A 82 -9.51 11.20 10.02
C ALA A 82 -8.46 11.92 10.89
N THR A 83 -7.67 11.17 11.66
CA THR A 83 -6.65 11.68 12.59
C THR A 83 -5.22 11.25 12.23
N LEU A 84 -5.04 10.63 11.07
CA LEU A 84 -3.76 10.09 10.61
C LEU A 84 -2.69 11.19 10.49
N ASN A 85 -1.58 11.03 11.19
CA ASN A 85 -0.45 11.93 11.04
C ASN A 85 0.21 11.76 9.66
N LYS A 86 0.58 12.87 9.01
CA LYS A 86 1.27 12.86 7.70
C LYS A 86 2.56 12.04 7.68
N ASP A 87 3.22 11.89 8.83
CA ASP A 87 4.50 11.21 8.97
C ASP A 87 4.33 9.72 9.34
N THR A 88 3.14 9.16 9.12
CA THR A 88 2.79 7.78 9.50
C THR A 88 2.47 6.92 8.27
N TYR A 89 2.99 5.69 8.26
CA TYR A 89 2.41 4.58 7.53
C TYR A 89 1.43 3.85 8.44
N TRP A 90 0.15 3.90 8.10
CA TRP A 90 -0.90 3.25 8.86
C TRP A 90 -1.42 2.04 8.11
N TYR A 91 -1.64 0.95 8.84
CA TYR A 91 -2.34 -0.24 8.33
C TYR A 91 -3.38 -0.70 9.36
N PRO A 92 -4.51 -1.27 8.94
CA PRO A 92 -5.58 -1.63 9.85
C PRO A 92 -5.14 -2.77 10.77
N ALA A 93 -5.49 -2.69 12.06
CA ALA A 93 -5.38 -3.82 12.98
C ALA A 93 -6.52 -4.84 12.76
N TYR A 94 -7.60 -4.42 12.08
CA TYR A 94 -8.74 -5.24 11.69
C TYR A 94 -8.49 -5.94 10.35
N PRO A 95 -8.29 -7.27 10.30
CA PRO A 95 -7.91 -8.00 9.08
C PRO A 95 -8.99 -8.00 8.00
N PHE A 96 -10.23 -7.67 8.34
CA PHE A 96 -11.34 -7.62 7.40
C PHE A 96 -11.65 -6.19 6.93
N PHE A 97 -10.78 -5.21 7.25
CA PHE A 97 -10.94 -3.87 6.73
C PHE A 97 -10.93 -3.92 5.20
N PRO A 98 -12.00 -3.48 4.53
CA PRO A 98 -12.15 -3.74 3.12
C PRO A 98 -11.29 -2.77 2.30
N PHE A 99 -10.95 -3.21 1.09
CA PHE A 99 -10.55 -2.38 -0.06
C PHE A 99 -9.12 -1.82 -0.06
N ILE A 100 -8.48 -1.61 1.09
CA ILE A 100 -7.08 -1.19 1.21
C ILE A 100 -6.39 -1.91 2.37
N ASP A 101 -5.07 -2.01 2.30
CA ASP A 101 -4.24 -2.66 3.32
C ASP A 101 -3.33 -1.64 4.04
N ALA A 102 -3.13 -0.44 3.50
CA ALA A 102 -2.46 0.65 4.20
C ALA A 102 -2.79 2.05 3.63
N VAL A 103 -2.55 3.08 4.44
CA VAL A 103 -2.56 4.50 4.04
C VAL A 103 -1.28 5.18 4.49
N THR A 104 -0.66 5.95 3.59
CA THR A 104 0.53 6.72 3.93
C THR A 104 0.70 7.92 3.01
N MET A 105 1.42 8.95 3.48
CA MET A 105 1.93 10.00 2.62
C MET A 105 3.25 9.54 1.98
N CYS A 106 3.36 9.65 0.66
CA CYS A 106 4.55 9.21 -0.06
C CYS A 106 4.90 10.15 -1.22
N LYS A 107 6.08 9.95 -1.80
CA LYS A 107 6.49 10.63 -3.03
C LYS A 107 6.28 9.73 -4.23
N VAL A 108 5.68 10.26 -5.29
CA VAL A 108 5.62 9.63 -6.61
C VAL A 108 6.53 10.39 -7.56
N PHE A 109 7.37 9.68 -8.29
CA PHE A 109 8.35 10.26 -9.21
C PHE A 109 7.88 10.08 -10.64
N SER A 110 7.95 11.16 -11.43
CA SER A 110 7.50 11.16 -12.82
C SER A 110 8.54 10.51 -13.73
N SER A 111 8.09 9.58 -14.59
CA SER A 111 8.92 8.91 -15.58
C SER A 111 9.53 9.86 -16.61
N THR A 112 8.86 10.98 -16.90
CA THR A 112 9.24 11.91 -17.98
C THR A 112 10.03 13.10 -17.49
N SER A 113 9.68 13.66 -16.32
CA SER A 113 10.27 14.89 -15.82
C SER A 113 11.29 14.68 -14.69
N GLY A 114 11.32 13.50 -14.06
CA GLY A 114 12.13 13.23 -12.87
C GLY A 114 11.68 13.97 -11.61
N HIS A 115 10.67 14.86 -11.71
CA HIS A 115 10.11 15.56 -10.56
C HIS A 115 9.26 14.63 -9.71
N SER A 116 9.35 14.83 -8.39
CA SER A 116 8.51 14.15 -7.42
C SER A 116 7.32 15.00 -7.00
N LYS A 117 6.18 14.37 -6.74
CA LYS A 117 5.01 14.98 -6.09
C LYS A 117 4.66 14.20 -4.83
N THR A 118 4.16 14.89 -3.82
CA THR A 118 3.65 14.25 -2.58
C THR A 118 2.17 13.90 -2.76
N VAL A 119 1.80 12.68 -2.38
CA VAL A 119 0.42 12.17 -2.46
C VAL A 119 0.07 11.39 -1.19
N VAL A 120 -1.22 11.19 -0.95
CA VAL A 120 -1.74 10.18 -0.02
C VAL A 120 -1.98 8.90 -0.83
N ALA A 121 -1.21 7.86 -0.53
CA ALA A 121 -1.38 6.54 -1.13
C ALA A 121 -2.35 5.69 -0.31
N TYR A 122 -3.36 5.17 -1.00
CA TYR A 122 -4.17 4.05 -0.55
C TYR A 122 -3.56 2.79 -1.13
N ILE A 123 -2.83 2.06 -0.29
CA ILE A 123 -2.06 0.89 -0.69
C ILE A 123 -2.97 -0.33 -0.62
N GLN A 124 -3.00 -1.07 -1.72
CA GLN A 124 -3.58 -2.39 -1.82
C GLN A 124 -2.53 -3.38 -2.28
N VAL A 125 -2.19 -4.31 -1.41
CA VAL A 125 -1.39 -5.49 -1.70
C VAL A 125 -2.26 -6.56 -2.40
N THR A 126 -1.70 -7.24 -3.40
CA THR A 126 -2.40 -8.34 -4.05
C THR A 126 -1.43 -9.33 -4.67
N THR A 127 -1.71 -10.62 -4.54
CA THR A 127 -1.06 -11.69 -5.30
C THR A 127 -1.91 -12.16 -6.48
N GLN A 128 -3.12 -11.61 -6.61
CA GLN A 128 -4.04 -11.86 -7.72
C GLN A 128 -3.77 -10.91 -8.88
N LYS A 129 -4.05 -11.38 -10.11
CA LYS A 129 -3.93 -10.61 -11.34
C LYS A 129 -5.11 -9.68 -11.61
N GLU A 130 -6.15 -9.73 -10.79
CA GLU A 130 -7.29 -8.83 -10.94
C GLU A 130 -7.85 -8.41 -9.59
N LYS A 131 -8.48 -7.23 -9.59
CA LYS A 131 -9.29 -6.78 -8.48
C LYS A 131 -10.46 -5.96 -9.01
N LYS A 132 -11.62 -6.09 -8.35
CA LYS A 132 -12.75 -5.19 -8.58
C LYS A 132 -12.60 -3.94 -7.72
N PHE A 133 -12.54 -2.78 -8.36
CA PHE A 133 -12.58 -1.50 -7.69
C PHE A 133 -13.92 -1.30 -6.99
N LYS A 134 -13.91 -0.62 -5.84
CA LYS A 134 -15.12 -0.39 -5.02
C LYS A 134 -15.32 1.12 -4.83
N PRO A 135 -16.03 1.81 -5.74
CA PRO A 135 -16.22 3.27 -5.68
C PRO A 135 -16.77 3.76 -4.35
N ASP A 136 -17.76 3.07 -3.77
CA ASP A 136 -18.36 3.45 -2.49
C ASP A 136 -17.36 3.37 -1.33
N ARG A 137 -16.46 2.39 -1.36
CA ARG A 137 -15.39 2.24 -0.37
C ARG A 137 -14.35 3.34 -0.54
N LEU A 138 -13.98 3.68 -1.78
CA LEU A 138 -13.10 4.81 -2.04
C LEU A 138 -13.73 6.13 -1.55
N LYS A 139 -15.01 6.35 -1.84
CA LYS A 139 -15.73 7.55 -1.40
C LYS A 139 -15.65 7.70 0.11
N ARG A 140 -15.93 6.63 0.85
CA ARG A 140 -15.84 6.61 2.31
C ARG A 140 -14.42 6.90 2.83
N LEU A 141 -13.38 6.30 2.23
CA LEU A 141 -11.99 6.60 2.57
C LEU A 141 -11.66 8.09 2.36
N ASN A 142 -12.08 8.65 1.23
CA ASN A 142 -11.85 10.06 0.93
C ASN A 142 -12.57 10.99 1.91
N GLU A 143 -13.82 10.68 2.27
CA GLU A 143 -14.59 11.44 3.26
C GLU A 143 -13.84 11.55 4.60
N GLU A 144 -13.22 10.46 5.07
CA GLU A 144 -12.40 10.50 6.30
C GLU A 144 -11.11 11.29 6.13
N ILE A 145 -10.39 11.10 5.01
CA ILE A 145 -9.17 11.86 4.73
C ILE A 145 -9.45 13.36 4.55
N TYR A 146 -10.63 13.75 4.06
CA TYR A 146 -11.01 15.17 3.96
C TYR A 146 -11.24 15.83 5.33
N LYS A 147 -11.58 15.06 6.37
CA LYS A 147 -11.66 15.57 7.74
C LYS A 147 -10.27 15.87 8.31
N ASN A 148 -9.23 15.26 7.76
CA ASN A 148 -7.86 15.41 8.21
C ASN A 148 -7.20 16.69 7.65
N PRO A 149 -6.88 17.70 8.47
CA PRO A 149 -6.36 18.98 8.00
C PRO A 149 -4.97 18.89 7.36
N GLN A 150 -4.18 17.85 7.67
CA GLN A 150 -2.85 17.67 7.11
C GLN A 150 -2.87 17.00 5.72
N LEU A 151 -3.93 16.26 5.42
CA LEU A 151 -4.02 15.39 4.23
C LEU A 151 -5.08 15.82 3.22
N LYS A 152 -6.07 16.62 3.64
CA LYS A 152 -7.24 17.00 2.82
C LYS A 152 -6.93 17.67 1.47
N ASP A 153 -5.82 18.39 1.36
CA ASP A 153 -5.46 19.14 0.15
C ASP A 153 -4.49 18.36 -0.75
N LEU A 154 -4.00 17.19 -0.31
CA LEU A 154 -3.10 16.36 -1.08
C LEU A 154 -3.85 15.54 -2.13
N LYS A 155 -3.20 15.29 -3.27
CA LYS A 155 -3.71 14.33 -4.26
C LYS A 155 -3.68 12.92 -3.68
N ARG A 156 -4.61 12.09 -4.13
CA ARG A 156 -4.76 10.69 -3.71
C ARG A 156 -4.30 9.78 -4.83
N ALA A 157 -3.69 8.65 -4.46
CA ALA A 157 -3.31 7.60 -5.38
C ALA A 157 -3.84 6.25 -4.87
N PHE A 158 -4.54 5.49 -5.71
CA PHE A 158 -4.69 4.05 -5.50
C PHE A 158 -3.39 3.39 -5.90
N VAL A 159 -2.72 2.71 -4.97
CA VAL A 159 -1.47 2.03 -5.24
C VAL A 159 -1.69 0.54 -5.09
N VAL A 160 -1.65 -0.19 -6.19
CA VAL A 160 -1.65 -1.65 -6.17
C VAL A 160 -0.21 -2.14 -6.08
N VAL A 161 0.07 -3.05 -5.16
CA VAL A 161 1.41 -3.62 -4.93
C VAL A 161 1.35 -5.12 -5.16
N GLY A 162 1.94 -5.57 -6.27
CA GLY A 162 2.07 -7.00 -6.63
C GLY A 162 3.43 -7.58 -6.27
N PRO A 163 3.54 -8.91 -6.06
CA PRO A 163 4.76 -9.57 -5.62
C PRO A 163 5.81 -9.71 -6.72
N ASP A 164 5.45 -9.58 -7.99
CA ASP A 164 6.39 -9.77 -9.09
C ASP A 164 5.94 -9.05 -10.36
N SER A 165 6.87 -8.94 -11.31
CA SER A 165 6.62 -8.26 -12.58
C SER A 165 5.54 -8.92 -13.45
N ASN A 166 5.28 -10.22 -13.31
CA ASN A 166 4.25 -10.92 -14.07
C ASN A 166 2.86 -10.54 -13.56
N VAL A 167 2.65 -10.56 -12.23
CA VAL A 167 1.41 -10.09 -11.60
C VAL A 167 1.19 -8.63 -11.94
N CYS A 168 2.17 -7.75 -11.75
CA CYS A 168 1.98 -6.32 -12.02
C CYS A 168 1.71 -6.01 -13.49
N LYS A 169 2.43 -6.64 -14.44
CA LYS A 169 2.26 -6.35 -15.87
C LYS A 169 0.89 -6.78 -16.39
N THR A 170 0.34 -7.85 -15.83
CA THR A 170 -0.94 -8.41 -16.23
C THR A 170 -2.09 -8.00 -15.31
N PHE A 171 -1.83 -7.12 -14.34
CA PHE A 171 -2.82 -6.73 -13.36
C PHE A 171 -3.96 -5.93 -14.00
N HIS A 172 -5.19 -6.31 -13.69
CA HIS A 172 -6.38 -5.63 -14.18
C HIS A 172 -7.28 -5.16 -13.03
N LEU A 173 -7.44 -3.84 -12.93
CA LEU A 173 -8.38 -3.22 -11.99
C LEU A 173 -9.71 -2.99 -12.71
N ARG A 174 -10.71 -3.84 -12.43
CA ARG A 174 -12.07 -3.72 -13.00
C ARG A 174 -12.82 -2.58 -12.34
N ASP A 175 -13.66 -1.88 -13.10
CA ASP A 175 -14.52 -0.77 -12.63
C ASP A 175 -13.75 0.41 -12.00
N ALA A 176 -12.47 0.57 -12.35
CA ALA A 176 -11.67 1.70 -11.93
C ALA A 176 -12.18 3.00 -12.59
N PRO A 177 -12.24 4.12 -11.86
CA PRO A 177 -12.44 5.44 -12.46
C PRO A 177 -11.33 5.74 -13.48
N ASP A 178 -11.63 6.59 -14.46
CA ASP A 178 -10.62 7.07 -15.40
C ASP A 178 -9.44 7.70 -14.65
N GLN A 179 -8.23 7.57 -15.21
CA GLN A 179 -7.00 8.07 -14.59
C GLN A 179 -7.01 9.58 -14.33
N GLY A 180 -7.81 10.35 -15.10
CA GLY A 180 -8.02 11.78 -14.87
C GLY A 180 -8.87 12.09 -13.62
N ALA A 181 -9.71 11.16 -13.18
CA ALA A 181 -10.57 11.29 -12.00
C ALA A 181 -9.91 10.76 -10.72
N PHE A 182 -9.13 9.67 -10.82
CA PHE A 182 -8.38 9.12 -9.69
C PHE A 182 -7.06 8.50 -10.16
N LEU A 183 -5.95 8.92 -9.55
CA LEU A 183 -4.65 8.37 -9.88
C LEU A 183 -4.58 6.90 -9.43
N THR A 184 -4.43 5.98 -10.37
CA THR A 184 -4.21 4.56 -10.11
C THR A 184 -2.81 4.16 -10.57
N VAL A 185 -2.02 3.60 -9.66
CA VAL A 185 -0.65 3.17 -9.92
C VAL A 185 -0.52 1.70 -9.58
N VAL A 186 -0.08 0.89 -10.55
CA VAL A 186 0.32 -0.49 -10.32
C VAL A 186 1.83 -0.53 -10.14
N SER A 187 2.25 -1.13 -9.04
CA SER A 187 3.63 -1.21 -8.61
C SER A 187 3.98 -2.63 -8.15
N CYS A 188 5.27 -2.94 -8.19
CA CYS A 188 5.79 -4.21 -7.74
C CYS A 188 6.72 -4.02 -6.55
N PHE A 189 6.60 -4.94 -5.61
CA PHE A 189 7.55 -5.15 -4.54
C PHE A 189 7.91 -6.63 -4.54
N ASP A 190 9.11 -6.96 -5.02
CA ASP A 190 9.52 -8.35 -5.21
C ASP A 190 10.18 -8.89 -3.93
N PRO A 191 9.54 -9.85 -3.22
CA PRO A 191 10.12 -10.45 -2.03
C PRO A 191 11.45 -11.17 -2.27
N ASP A 192 11.77 -11.59 -3.50
CA ASP A 192 13.02 -12.26 -3.82
C ASP A 192 14.22 -11.30 -3.93
N LEU A 193 13.97 -9.99 -3.89
CA LEU A 193 15.00 -8.95 -3.86
C LEU A 193 15.35 -8.47 -2.43
N LEU A 194 14.76 -9.09 -1.40
CA LEU A 194 15.00 -8.79 0.02
C LEU A 194 16.20 -9.54 0.60
#